data_AF-A0A2G2NZK0-F1
#
_entry.id   AF-A0A2G2NZK0-F1
#
_cell.length_a   1.000
_cell.length_b   1.000
_cell.length_c   1.000
_cell.angle_alpha   90.00
_cell.angle_beta   90.00
_cell.angle_gamma   90.00
#
_symmetry.space_group_name_H-M   'P 1'
#
loop_
_entity.id
_entity.type
_entity.pdbx_description
1 polymer ?
#
loop_
_entity_poly.entity_id
_entity_poly.type
_entity_poly.pdbx_seq_one_letter_code
_entity_poly.pdbx_strand_id
1 'polypeptide(L)'
;MSIFNNHSAEILILLFFIVTYLFSVVEKLADWKGTIAYYTNHFEKTILQKMIPMLLLIVLFFEIITVFLLTIGLYFLIAENALIVAKVGLEISAITLLMFLVGQRLVKDYQGAMNVAVYFILNVIGIYILT
;
A
#
# COMPACT_ATOMS: atom_id res chain seq x y z
N MET A 1 -4.05 -25.26 19.26
CA MET A 1 -4.86 -24.06 18.96
C MET A 1 -3.99 -23.14 18.12
N SER A 2 -4.42 -22.79 16.90
CA SER A 2 -3.70 -21.78 16.09
C SER A 2 -3.73 -20.44 16.83
N ILE A 3 -2.62 -19.70 16.83
CA ILE A 3 -2.54 -18.35 17.40
C ILE A 3 -3.55 -17.39 16.70
N PHE A 4 -3.96 -17.71 15.47
CA PHE A 4 -4.74 -16.84 14.59
C PHE A 4 -6.14 -17.39 14.21
N ASN A 5 -6.69 -18.36 14.95
CA ASN A 5 -8.01 -18.97 14.65
C ASN A 5 -8.13 -19.43 13.17
N ASN A 6 -9.35 -19.42 12.61
CA ASN A 6 -9.67 -19.90 11.25
C ASN A 6 -9.18 -19.00 10.11
N HIS A 7 -8.68 -17.78 10.39
CA HIS A 7 -8.33 -16.75 9.39
C HIS A 7 -6.84 -16.40 9.40
N SER A 8 -5.99 -17.42 9.54
CA SER A 8 -4.55 -17.23 9.73
C SER A 8 -3.87 -16.55 8.53
N ALA A 9 -4.27 -16.88 7.29
CA ALA A 9 -3.65 -16.32 6.10
C ALA A 9 -4.04 -14.85 5.89
N GLU A 10 -5.33 -14.56 6.07
CA GLU A 10 -5.93 -13.24 5.97
C GLU A 10 -5.28 -12.29 6.97
N ILE A 11 -5.17 -12.69 8.23
CA ILE A 11 -4.54 -11.88 9.29
C ILE A 11 -3.09 -11.56 8.94
N LEU A 12 -2.30 -12.55 8.48
CA LEU A 12 -0.90 -12.33 8.11
C LEU A 12 -0.76 -11.39 6.90
N ILE A 13 -1.64 -11.50 5.90
CA ILE A 13 -1.64 -10.60 4.75
C ILE A 13 -2.02 -9.17 5.17
N LEU A 14 -3.06 -9.01 6.00
CA LEU A 14 -3.46 -7.70 6.51
C LEU A 14 -2.31 -7.06 7.31
N LEU A 15 -1.67 -7.80 8.20
CA LEU A 15 -0.53 -7.31 8.98
C LEU A 15 0.65 -6.92 8.08
N PHE A 16 0.94 -7.70 7.04
CA PHE A 16 1.99 -7.38 6.09
C PHE A 16 1.75 -6.01 5.42
N PHE A 17 0.53 -5.75 4.95
CA PHE A 17 0.21 -4.45 4.33
C PHE A 17 0.13 -3.32 5.36
N ILE A 18 -0.42 -3.56 6.55
CA ILE A 18 -0.46 -2.56 7.64
C ILE A 18 0.95 -2.10 7.96
N VAL A 19 1.89 -3.01 8.22
CA VAL A 19 3.29 -2.68 8.51
C VAL A 19 3.91 -1.92 7.33
N THR A 20 3.76 -2.44 6.11
CA THR A 20 4.33 -1.82 4.90
C THR A 20 3.89 -0.36 4.74
N TYR A 21 2.59 -0.09 4.77
CA TYR A 21 2.08 1.26 4.57
C TYR A 21 2.28 2.16 5.78
N LEU A 22 2.21 1.64 7.01
CA LEU A 22 2.44 2.43 8.22
C LEU A 22 3.86 2.99 8.23
N PHE A 23 4.87 2.15 7.97
CA PHE A 23 6.25 2.62 7.84
C PHE A 23 6.38 3.64 6.71
N SER A 24 5.78 3.37 5.55
CA SER A 24 5.82 4.29 4.42
C SER A 24 5.21 5.67 4.72
N VAL A 25 4.10 5.72 5.47
CA VAL A 25 3.46 6.98 5.88
C VAL A 25 4.34 7.72 6.89
N VAL A 26 4.84 7.03 7.91
CA VAL A 26 5.66 7.63 8.97
C VAL A 26 6.95 8.22 8.40
N GLU A 27 7.64 7.49 7.54
CA GLU A 27 8.89 7.94 6.91
C GLU A 27 8.66 9.21 6.05
N LYS A 28 7.60 9.22 5.23
CA LYS A 28 7.27 10.40 4.40
C LYS A 28 6.93 11.61 5.25
N LEU A 29 6.16 11.44 6.32
CA LEU A 29 5.78 12.54 7.21
C LEU A 29 6.98 13.07 8.02
N ALA A 30 7.88 12.18 8.45
CA ALA A 30 9.06 12.54 9.22
C ALA A 30 10.10 13.31 8.39
N ASP A 31 10.32 12.91 7.13
CA ASP A 31 11.24 13.58 6.21
C ASP A 31 10.56 13.98 4.88
N TRP A 32 9.59 14.88 4.98
CA TRP A 32 8.82 15.33 3.82
C TRP A 32 9.68 16.02 2.76
N LYS A 33 10.65 16.86 3.19
CA LYS A 33 11.52 17.61 2.28
C LYS A 33 12.51 16.68 1.56
N GLY A 34 13.13 15.75 2.28
CA GLY A 34 14.02 14.74 1.68
C GLY A 34 13.26 13.82 0.74
N THR A 35 12.05 13.40 1.10
CA THR A 35 11.16 12.61 0.25
C THR A 35 10.86 13.33 -1.07
N ILE A 36 10.45 14.61 -1.02
CA ILE A 36 10.21 15.40 -2.25
C ILE A 36 11.48 15.48 -3.10
N ALA A 37 12.64 15.76 -2.49
CA ALA A 37 13.90 15.86 -3.23
C ALA A 37 14.27 14.54 -3.92
N TYR A 38 14.17 13.42 -3.20
CA TYR A 38 14.43 12.08 -3.73
C TYR A 38 13.55 11.78 -4.95
N TYR A 39 12.23 11.94 -4.82
CA TYR A 39 11.30 11.63 -5.91
C TYR A 39 11.41 12.64 -7.07
N THR A 40 11.72 13.90 -6.79
CA THR A 40 11.96 14.90 -7.85
C THR A 40 13.17 14.54 -8.69
N ASN A 41 14.23 14.02 -8.06
CA ASN A 41 15.41 13.52 -8.75
C ASN A 41 15.12 12.20 -9.49
N HIS A 42 14.41 11.27 -8.86
CA HIS A 42 14.07 9.98 -9.47
C HIS A 42 13.18 10.14 -10.72
N PHE A 43 12.29 11.13 -10.73
CA PHE A 43 11.38 11.43 -11.84
C PHE A 43 11.91 12.50 -12.82
N GLU A 44 13.20 12.86 -12.75
CA GLU A 44 13.78 13.99 -13.48
C GLU A 44 13.55 13.99 -15.00
N LYS A 45 13.46 12.82 -15.65
CA LYS A 45 13.26 12.67 -17.11
C LYS A 45 11.79 12.47 -17.51
N THR A 46 10.86 12.73 -16.60
CA THR A 46 9.43 12.48 -16.82
C THR A 46 8.60 13.74 -16.75
N ILE A 47 7.42 13.71 -17.37
CA ILE A 47 6.42 14.77 -17.29
C ILE A 47 5.93 15.04 -15.85
N LEU A 48 6.11 14.09 -14.95
CA LEU A 48 5.60 14.15 -13.58
C LEU A 48 6.52 14.91 -12.61
N GLN A 49 7.77 15.21 -13.01
CA GLN A 49 8.77 15.84 -12.15
C GLN A 49 8.25 17.10 -11.44
N LYS A 50 7.52 17.96 -12.16
CA LYS A 50 6.99 19.23 -11.62
C LYS A 50 5.79 19.04 -10.69
N MET A 51 5.17 17.86 -10.72
CA MET A 51 3.97 17.52 -9.95
C MET A 51 4.28 16.65 -8.73
N ILE A 52 5.56 16.31 -8.48
CA ILE A 52 5.95 15.38 -7.40
C ILE A 52 5.37 15.75 -6.04
N PRO A 53 5.41 17.01 -5.56
CA PRO A 53 4.81 17.36 -4.27
C PRO A 53 3.31 17.04 -4.21
N MET A 54 2.58 17.30 -5.29
CA MET A 54 1.14 17.02 -5.37
C MET A 54 0.86 15.51 -5.46
N LEU A 55 1.62 14.78 -6.27
CA LEU A 55 1.49 13.32 -6.42
C LEU A 55 1.80 12.60 -5.11
N LEU A 56 2.83 13.05 -4.37
CA LEU A 56 3.16 12.50 -3.06
C LEU A 56 2.04 12.73 -2.04
N LEU A 57 1.36 13.89 -2.06
CA LEU A 57 0.20 14.11 -1.19
C LEU A 57 -0.95 13.16 -1.52
N ILE A 58 -1.21 12.93 -2.81
CA ILE A 58 -2.25 11.98 -3.26
C ILE A 58 -1.90 10.57 -2.80
N VAL A 59 -0.67 10.11 -3.06
CA VAL A 59 -0.21 8.78 -2.63
C VAL A 59 -0.31 8.66 -1.12
N LEU A 60 0.20 9.63 -0.36
CA LEU A 60 0.15 9.61 1.11
C LEU A 60 -1.30 9.54 1.62
N PHE A 61 -2.23 10.25 1.00
CA PHE A 61 -3.66 10.19 1.36
C PHE A 61 -4.23 8.78 1.16
N PHE A 62 -3.95 8.14 0.03
CA PHE A 62 -4.36 6.76 -0.22
C PHE A 62 -3.69 5.76 0.73
N GLU A 63 -2.41 5.96 1.06
CA GLU A 63 -1.70 5.12 2.03
C GLU A 63 -2.32 5.23 3.43
N ILE A 64 -2.65 6.44 3.90
CA ILE A 64 -3.30 6.64 5.20
C ILE A 64 -4.68 5.97 5.24
N ILE A 65 -5.50 6.14 4.20
CA ILE A 65 -6.80 5.46 4.08
C ILE A 65 -6.62 3.95 4.10
N THR A 66 -5.63 3.44 3.37
CA THR A 66 -5.31 2.01 3.31
C THR A 66 -4.96 1.47 4.69
N VAL A 67 -4.03 2.11 5.42
CA VAL A 67 -3.65 1.69 6.77
C VAL A 67 -4.86 1.70 7.71
N PHE A 68 -5.66 2.76 7.65
CA PHE A 68 -6.86 2.90 8.47
C PHE A 68 -7.87 1.78 8.23
N LEU A 69 -8.23 1.54 6.96
CA LEU A 69 -9.18 0.49 6.59
C LEU A 69 -8.66 -0.91 6.91
N LEU A 70 -7.37 -1.20 6.65
CA LEU A 70 -6.80 -2.50 6.97
C LEU A 70 -6.73 -2.74 8.48
N THR A 71 -6.43 -1.72 9.28
CA THR A 71 -6.38 -1.83 10.74
C THR A 71 -7.77 -2.07 11.33
N ILE A 72 -8.78 -1.31 10.89
CA ILE A 72 -10.17 -1.51 11.31
C ILE A 72 -10.71 -2.84 10.78
N GLY A 73 -10.40 -3.19 9.54
CA GLY A 73 -10.77 -4.46 8.93
C GLY A 73 -10.18 -5.66 9.68
N LEU A 74 -8.94 -5.56 10.13
CA LEU A 74 -8.31 -6.57 10.98
C LEU A 74 -9.04 -6.72 12.32
N TYR A 75 -9.43 -5.61 12.96
CA TYR A 75 -10.22 -5.64 14.18
C TYR A 75 -11.56 -6.36 13.97
N PHE A 76 -12.32 -5.97 12.95
CA PHE A 76 -13.61 -6.60 12.64
C PHE A 76 -13.49 -8.07 12.22
N LEU A 77 -12.42 -8.43 11.52
CA LEU A 77 -12.14 -9.82 11.18
C LEU A 77 -11.94 -10.68 12.43
N ILE A 78 -11.15 -10.19 13.40
CA ILE A 78 -10.84 -10.94 14.62
C ILE A 78 -12.03 -10.98 15.59
N ALA A 79 -12.74 -9.86 15.76
CA ALA A 79 -13.80 -9.72 16.76
C ALA A 79 -15.16 -10.23 16.27
N GLU A 80 -15.49 -10.02 14.99
CA GLU A 80 -16.82 -10.23 14.42
C GLU A 80 -16.84 -11.17 13.22
N ASN A 81 -15.69 -11.71 12.81
CA ASN A 81 -15.53 -12.54 11.61
C ASN A 81 -16.00 -11.84 10.31
N ALA A 82 -16.01 -10.51 10.30
CA ALA A 82 -16.50 -9.70 9.19
C ALA A 82 -15.37 -9.34 8.22
N LEU A 83 -15.54 -9.72 6.94
CA LEU A 83 -14.50 -9.63 5.91
C LEU A 83 -14.53 -8.32 5.09
N ILE A 84 -15.67 -7.62 5.09
CA ILE A 84 -15.98 -6.54 4.13
C ILE A 84 -14.97 -5.39 4.24
N VAL A 85 -14.69 -4.91 5.45
CA VAL A 85 -13.81 -3.75 5.65
C VAL A 85 -12.36 -4.08 5.29
N ALA A 86 -11.90 -5.28 5.65
CA ALA A 86 -10.57 -5.78 5.29
C ALA A 86 -10.40 -5.88 3.76
N LYS A 87 -11.43 -6.41 3.07
CA LYS A 87 -11.45 -6.51 1.61
C LYS A 87 -11.38 -5.15 0.94
N VAL A 88 -12.22 -4.20 1.36
CA VAL A 88 -12.19 -2.82 0.84
C VAL A 88 -10.82 -2.18 1.09
N GLY A 89 -10.21 -2.40 2.25
CA GLY A 89 -8.84 -1.94 2.52
C GLY A 89 -7.81 -2.49 1.52
N LEU A 90 -7.89 -3.77 1.18
CA LEU A 90 -7.00 -4.37 0.17
C LEU A 90 -7.28 -3.87 -1.24
N GLU A 91 -8.53 -3.59 -1.61
CA GLU A 91 -8.89 -2.99 -2.91
C GLU A 91 -8.30 -1.57 -3.05
N ILE A 92 -8.35 -0.75 -2.00
CA ILE A 92 -7.70 0.57 -1.98
C ILE A 92 -6.16 0.42 -2.03
N SER A 93 -5.60 -0.58 -1.35
CA SER A 93 -4.18 -0.92 -1.46
C SER A 93 -3.80 -1.30 -2.90
N ALA A 94 -4.62 -2.08 -3.61
CA ALA A 94 -4.39 -2.44 -5.00
C ALA A 94 -4.31 -1.21 -5.91
N ILE A 95 -5.23 -0.25 -5.73
CA ILE A 95 -5.20 1.04 -6.45
C ILE A 95 -3.89 1.78 -6.16
N THR A 96 -3.47 1.81 -4.90
CA THR A 96 -2.20 2.45 -4.49
C THR A 96 -0.98 1.80 -5.14
N LEU A 97 -0.93 0.46 -5.19
CA LEU A 97 0.13 -0.28 -5.86
C LEU A 97 0.14 -0.04 -7.38
N LEU A 98 -1.03 0.09 -8.01
CA LEU A 98 -1.11 0.44 -9.44
C LEU A 98 -0.58 1.85 -9.69
N MET A 99 -0.84 2.83 -8.81
CA MET A 99 -0.24 4.17 -8.91
C MET A 99 1.30 4.09 -8.86
N PHE A 100 1.85 3.30 -7.93
CA PHE A 100 3.30 3.08 -7.86
C PHE A 100 3.82 2.41 -9.14
N LEU A 101 3.17 1.36 -9.62
CA LEU A 101 3.58 0.65 -10.83
C LEU A 101 3.67 1.59 -12.04
N VAL A 102 2.66 2.45 -12.24
CA VAL A 102 2.67 3.45 -13.31
C VAL A 102 3.85 4.40 -13.16
N GLY A 103 4.09 4.90 -11.94
CA GLY A 103 5.23 5.76 -11.65
C GLY A 103 6.57 5.11 -12.04
N GLN A 104 6.80 3.86 -11.59
CA GLN A 104 8.01 3.10 -11.90
C GLN A 104 8.19 2.85 -13.40
N ARG A 105 7.09 2.60 -14.14
CA ARG A 105 7.14 2.41 -15.59
C ARG A 105 7.49 3.70 -16.34
N LEU A 106 7.03 4.86 -15.88
CA LEU A 106 7.33 6.15 -16.52
C LEU A 106 8.81 6.52 -16.41
N VAL A 107 9.44 6.24 -15.27
CA VAL A 107 10.90 6.44 -15.07
C VAL A 107 11.75 5.31 -15.62
N LYS A 108 11.12 4.26 -16.17
CA LYS A 108 11.76 3.03 -16.67
C LYS A 108 12.56 2.27 -15.60
N ASP A 109 12.13 2.35 -14.35
CA ASP A 109 12.67 1.52 -13.27
C ASP A 109 11.98 0.14 -13.28
N TYR A 110 12.56 -0.78 -14.04
CA TYR A 110 12.05 -2.14 -14.18
C TYR A 110 12.18 -2.95 -12.89
N GLN A 111 13.19 -2.67 -12.07
CA GLN A 111 13.39 -3.36 -10.80
C GLN A 111 12.37 -2.89 -9.76
N GLY A 112 12.15 -1.58 -9.66
CA GLY A 112 11.08 -0.99 -8.86
C GLY A 112 9.70 -1.52 -9.26
N ALA A 113 9.42 -1.59 -10.57
CA ALA A 113 8.17 -2.16 -11.08
C ALA A 113 8.00 -3.66 -10.73
N MET A 114 9.07 -4.45 -10.76
CA MET A 114 9.06 -5.85 -10.36
C MET A 114 8.75 -5.99 -8.86
N ASN A 115 9.37 -5.18 -8.01
CA ASN A 115 9.10 -5.19 -6.58
C ASN A 115 7.62 -4.92 -6.31
N VAL A 116 7.05 -3.87 -6.91
CA VAL A 116 5.61 -3.53 -6.78
C VAL A 116 4.71 -4.70 -7.22
N ALA A 117 5.07 -5.42 -8.28
CA ALA A 117 4.31 -6.57 -8.73
C ALA A 117 4.25 -7.70 -7.69
N VAL A 118 5.31 -7.91 -6.89
CA VAL A 118 5.31 -8.90 -5.79
C VAL A 118 4.27 -8.53 -4.73
N TYR A 119 4.25 -7.27 -4.29
CA TYR A 119 3.21 -6.78 -3.37
C TYR A 119 1.82 -6.90 -3.99
N PHE A 120 1.68 -6.61 -5.29
CA PHE A 120 0.40 -6.69 -5.98
C PHE A 120 -0.15 -8.12 -6.04
N ILE A 121 0.70 -9.12 -6.30
CA ILE A 121 0.31 -10.53 -6.28
C ILE A 121 -0.23 -10.91 -4.89
N LEU A 122 0.49 -10.56 -3.82
CA LEU A 122 0.04 -10.86 -2.46
C LEU A 122 -1.27 -10.13 -2.12
N ASN A 123 -1.43 -8.90 -2.59
CA ASN A 123 -2.67 -8.13 -2.41
C ASN A 123 -3.86 -8.83 -3.07
N VAL A 124 -3.73 -9.23 -4.34
CA VAL A 124 -4.78 -9.94 -5.09
C VAL A 124 -5.13 -11.27 -4.44
N ILE A 125 -4.13 -12.02 -3.94
CA ILE A 125 -4.37 -13.24 -3.16
C ILE A 125 -5.20 -12.91 -1.92
N GLY A 126 -4.86 -11.84 -1.19
CA GLY A 126 -5.63 -11.37 -0.04
C GLY A 126 -7.08 -11.03 -0.36
N ILE A 127 -7.33 -10.32 -1.46
CA ILE A 127 -8.70 -10.01 -1.93
C ILE A 127 -9.46 -11.30 -2.27
N TYR A 128 -8.79 -12.26 -2.92
CA TYR A 128 -9.40 -13.52 -3.31
C TYR A 128 -9.81 -14.37 -2.11
N ILE A 129 -8.97 -14.47 -1.06
CA ILE A 129 -9.30 -15.26 0.13
C ILE A 129 -10.31 -14.57 1.06
N LEU A 130 -10.43 -13.24 1.00
CA LEU A 130 -11.48 -12.47 1.69
C LEU A 130 -12.80 -12.46 0.88
N THR A 131 -13.23 -13.62 0.38
CA THR A 131 -14.55 -13.84 -0.24
C THR A 131 -15.38 -14.85 0.53
#